data_AF-A0A3E4EFF6-F1
#
_entry.id   AF-A0A3E4EFF6-F1
#
_cell.length_a   1.000
_cell.length_b   1.000
_cell.length_c   1.000
_cell.angle_alpha   90.00
_cell.angle_beta   90.00
_cell.angle_gamma   90.00
#
_symmetry.space_group_name_H-M   'P 1'
#
loop_
_entity.id
_entity.type
_entity.pdbx_description
1 polymer ?
#
loop_
_entity_poly.entity_id
_entity_poly.type
_entity_poly.pdbx_seq_one_letter_code
_entity_poly.pdbx_strand_id
1 'polypeptide(L)' 'MSKIFVVGIDCSVSQAIRYALKGHKILVPESKNGKPSLELINFTRREAKQIYKEITDGIGVKTELVIR' A
#
# COMPACT_ATOMS: atom_id res chain seq x y z
N MET A 1 12.70 7.14 12.32
CA MET A 1 12.49 5.93 11.49
C MET A 1 11.13 6.02 10.81
N SER A 2 11.07 5.81 9.51
CA SER A 2 9.79 5.64 8.81
C SER A 2 9.18 4.29 9.20
N LYS A 3 7.88 4.27 9.46
CA LYS A 3 7.09 3.07 9.80
C LYS A 3 6.08 2.85 8.69
N ILE A 4 5.60 1.61 8.57
CA ILE A 4 4.51 1.24 7.67
C ILE A 4 3.23 1.13 8.52
N PHE A 5 2.13 1.73 8.04
CA PHE A 5 0.82 1.62 8.66
C PHE A 5 -0.22 1.17 7.63
N VAL A 6 -1.12 0.28 8.02
CA VAL A 6 -2.26 -0.15 7.22
C VAL A 6 -3.51 0.60 7.66
N VAL A 7 -4.18 1.27 6.73
CA VAL A 7 -5.43 2.00 7.00
C VAL A 7 -6.54 1.01 7.35
N GLY A 8 -7.28 1.32 8.42
CA GLY A 8 -8.37 0.47 8.92
C GLY A 8 -7.92 -0.67 9.84
N ILE A 9 -6.62 -0.96 9.90
CA ILE A 9 -6.04 -1.96 10.82
C ILE A 9 -5.21 -1.25 11.90
N ASP A 10 -4.16 -0.54 11.48
CA ASP A 10 -3.24 0.14 12.41
C ASP A 10 -3.67 1.57 12.74
N CYS A 11 -4.43 2.19 11.83
CA CYS A 11 -4.83 3.59 11.98
C CYS A 11 -6.10 3.95 11.21
N SER A 12 -6.82 4.96 11.69
CA SER A 12 -7.92 5.59 10.96
C SER A 12 -7.41 6.36 9.73
N VAL A 13 -8.30 6.66 8.77
CA VAL A 13 -7.97 7.48 7.59
C VAL A 13 -7.34 8.82 7.98
N SER A 14 -7.92 9.52 8.97
CA SER A 14 -7.39 10.81 9.43
C SER A 14 -5.99 10.70 10.05
N GLN A 15 -5.70 9.59 10.75
CA GLN A 15 -4.36 9.31 11.26
C GLN A 15 -3.38 9.00 10.13
N ALA A 16 -3.80 8.18 9.17
CA ALA A 16 -2.99 7.82 8.00
C ALA A 16 -2.53 9.06 7.21
N ILE A 17 -3.41 10.04 7.01
CA ILE A 17 -3.07 11.33 6.38
C ILE A 17 -1.96 12.04 7.19
N ARG A 18 -2.14 12.17 8.51
CA ARG A 18 -1.13 12.81 9.38
C ARG A 18 0.21 12.06 9.37
N TYR A 19 0.17 10.73 9.29
CA TYR A 19 1.36 9.90 9.23
C TYR A 19 2.07 10.01 7.89
N ALA A 20 1.33 10.03 6.78
CA ALA A 20 1.87 10.27 5.45
C ALA A 20 2.57 11.63 5.36
N LEU A 21 1.97 12.69 5.90
CA LEU A 21 2.58 14.03 5.94
C LEU A 21 3.87 14.08 6.78
N LYS A 22 4.05 13.14 7.72
CA LYS A 22 5.28 12.97 8.52
C LYS A 22 6.32 12.05 7.85
N GLY A 23 6.07 11.62 6.62
CA GLY A 23 6.97 10.73 5.86
C GLY A 23 6.88 9.25 6.26
N HIS A 24 5.81 8.84 6.95
CA HIS A 24 5.52 7.43 7.14
C HIS A 24 4.91 6.82 5.88
N LYS A 25 5.10 5.52 5.71
CA LYS A 25 4.58 4.75 4.60
C LYS A 25 3.20 4.23 4.93
N ILE A 26 2.25 4.37 4.02
CA ILE A 26 0.86 3.98 4.26
C ILE A 26 0.42 2.97 3.20
N LEU A 27 -0.14 1.86 3.65
CA LEU A 27 -0.85 0.88 2.83
C LEU A 27 -2.35 1.14 2.97
N VAL A 28 -3.02 1.40 1.85
CA VAL A 28 -4.47 1.62 1.82
C VAL A 28 -5.12 0.46 1.08
N PRO A 29 -5.82 -0.45 1.79
CA PRO A 29 -6.66 -1.44 1.14
C PRO A 29 -7.82 -0.75 0.41
N GLU A 30 -7.98 -1.05 -0.87
CA GLU A 30 -9.04 -0.51 -1.70
C GLU A 30 -9.76 -1.62 -2.48
N SER A 31 -10.90 -1.27 -3.07
CA SER A 31 -11.55 -2.07 -4.10
C SER A 31 -11.72 -1.24 -5.36
N LYS A 32 -11.15 -1.71 -6.46
CA LYS A 32 -11.22 -1.03 -7.76
C LYS A 32 -11.93 -1.94 -8.74
N ASN A 33 -13.08 -1.49 -9.25
CA ASN A 33 -13.93 -2.28 -10.15
C ASN A 33 -14.30 -3.66 -9.56
N GLY A 34 -14.58 -3.71 -8.25
CA GLY A 34 -14.93 -4.95 -7.55
C GLY A 34 -13.75 -5.91 -7.30
N LYS A 35 -12.52 -5.51 -7.64
CA LYS A 35 -11.30 -6.29 -7.38
C LYS A 35 -10.51 -5.69 -6.23
N PRO A 36 -9.94 -6.51 -5.33
CA PRO A 36 -9.01 -6.04 -4.31
C PRO A 36 -7.85 -5.27 -4.92
N SER A 37 -7.50 -4.14 -4.32
CA SER A 37 -6.41 -3.26 -4.72
C SER A 37 -5.70 -2.73 -3.49
N LEU A 38 -4.45 -2.30 -3.66
CA LEU A 38 -3.66 -1.65 -2.61
C LEU A 38 -3.06 -0.37 -3.17
N GLU A 39 -3.32 0.74 -2.50
CA GLU A 39 -2.62 1.99 -2.77
C GLU A 39 -1.44 2.16 -1.79
N LEU A 40 -0.30 2.59 -2.33
CA LEU A 40 0.98 2.70 -1.64
C LEU A 40 1.39 4.18 -1.55
N ILE A 41 1.29 4.78 -0.37
CA ILE A 41 1.67 6.19 -0.15
C ILE A 41 3.06 6.26 0.48
N ASN A 42 3.90 7.17 -0.02
CA ASN A 42 5.31 7.38 0.38
C ASN A 42 6.23 6.17 0.17
N PHE A 43 5.86 5.28 -0.75
CA PHE A 43 6.76 4.21 -1.21
C PHE A 43 7.54 4.67 -2.44
N THR A 44 8.81 4.29 -2.50
CA THR A 44 9.58 4.43 -3.72
C THR A 44 9.11 3.42 -4.77
N ARG A 45 9.39 3.69 -6.05
CA ARG A 45 9.10 2.73 -7.14
C ARG A 45 9.74 1.36 -6.90
N ARG A 46 10.93 1.33 -6.30
CA ARG A 46 11.64 0.06 -6.00
C ARG A 46 10.89 -0.76 -4.97
N GLU A 47 10.42 -0.11 -3.89
CA GLU A 47 9.67 -0.78 -2.82
C GLU A 47 8.31 -1.24 -3.31
N ALA A 48 7.61 -0.43 -4.12
CA ALA A 48 6.35 -0.83 -4.73
C ALA A 48 6.50 -2.11 -5.59
N LYS A 49 7.58 -2.22 -6.36
CA LYS A 49 7.89 -3.44 -7.14
C LYS A 49 8.18 -4.65 -6.26
N GLN A 50 8.85 -4.47 -5.12
CA GLN A 50 9.12 -5.56 -4.17
C GLN A 50 7.83 -6.07 -3.54
N ILE A 51 6.98 -5.17 -3.03
CA ILE A 51 5.67 -5.51 -2.46
C ILE A 51 4.80 -6.22 -3.51
N TYR A 52 4.75 -5.70 -4.73
CA TYR A 52 4.04 -6.35 -5.82
C TYR A 52 4.52 -7.79 -6.05
N LYS A 53 5.84 -8.01 -6.09
CA LYS A 53 6.42 -9.35 -6.28
C LYS A 53 6.00 -10.27 -5.14
N GLU A 54 6.17 -9.84 -3.89
CA GLU A 54 5.81 -10.62 -2.70
C GLU A 54 4.33 -11.01 -2.69
N ILE A 55 3.43 -10.08 -3.01
CA ILE A 55 2.00 -10.35 -3.10
C ILE A 55 1.73 -11.38 -4.19
N THR A 56 2.26 -11.16 -5.40
CA THR A 56 2.05 -12.02 -6.56
C THR A 56 2.50 -13.45 -6.29
N ASP A 57 3.71 -13.60 -5.74
CA ASP A 57 4.30 -14.88 -5.39
C ASP A 57 3.48 -15.56 -4.27
N GLY A 58 2.98 -14.79 -3.29
CA GLY A 58 2.21 -15.31 -2.15
C GLY A 58 0.79 -15.76 -2.50
N ILE A 59 0.10 -15.07 -3.41
CA ILE A 59 -1.29 -15.39 -3.77
C ILE A 59 -1.40 -16.34 -4.97
N GLY A 60 -0.31 -16.56 -5.71
CA GLY A 60 -0.26 -17.47 -6.86
C GLY A 60 -1.17 -17.07 -8.03
N VAL A 61 -1.69 -15.84 -8.05
CA VAL A 61 -2.53 -15.31 -9.12
C VAL A 61 -1.88 -14.12 -9.80
N LYS A 62 -2.25 -13.89 -11.07
CA LYS A 62 -1.76 -12.77 -11.86
C LYS A 62 -2.30 -11.45 -11.29
N THR A 63 -1.40 -10.60 -10.84
CA THR A 63 -1.64 -9.24 -10.33
C THR A 63 -1.18 -8.21 -11.36
N GLU A 64 -1.45 -6.93 -11.09
CA GLU A 64 -0.97 -5.80 -11.89
C GLU A 64 -0.39 -4.73 -10.98
N LEU A 65 0.79 -4.19 -11.33
CA LEU A 65 1.38 -3.01 -10.69
C LEU A 65 1.13 -1.77 -11.55
N VAL A 66 0.29 -0.88 -11.06
CA VAL A 66 0.02 0.42 -11.71
C VAL A 66 0.74 1.51 -10.94
N ILE A 67 1.73 2.16 -11.58
CA ILE A 67 2.44 3.31 -11.01
C ILE A 67 1.93 4.56 -11.74
N ARG A 68 1.43 5.53 -10.99
CA ARG A 68 0.94 6.82 -11.49
C ARG A 68 1.89 7.94 -11.11
#